data_AF-A0A0M8SWW0-F1
#
_entry.id   AF-A0A0M8SWW0-F1
#
_cell.length_a   1.000
_cell.length_b   1.000
_cell.length_c   1.000
_cell.angle_alpha   90.00
_cell.angle_beta   90.00
_cell.angle_gamma   90.00
#
_symmetry.space_group_name_H-M   'P 1'
#
loop_
_entity.id
_entity.type
_entity.pdbx_description
1 polymer ?
#
loop_
_entity_poly.entity_id
_entity_poly.type
_entity_poly.pdbx_seq_one_letter_code
_entity_poly.pdbx_strand_id
1 'polypeptide(L)'
;MELDRINRAALKHNYGSAEDVPALLRRCAGPDRDDADGASDELLNLLFHQGGRVCSAASAALPFVLRLAATPRVPSRRAMLELVAMQAAEAGRADARFLDPGWSAAWTQALPEFAGPLDDPEPKIRRAAADVLGVCDGPGELLGACGLSA
;
A
#
# COMPACT_ATOMS: atom_id res chain seq x y z
N MET A 1 -14.68 5.86 -8.08
CA MET A 1 -13.31 5.37 -7.77
C MET A 1 -12.41 5.77 -8.93
N GLU A 2 -11.57 6.80 -8.73
CA GLU A 2 -10.80 7.45 -9.80
C GLU A 2 -9.52 6.69 -10.13
N LEU A 3 -9.66 5.43 -10.55
CA LEU A 3 -8.52 4.68 -11.06
C LEU A 3 -8.16 5.08 -12.51
N ASP A 4 -9.06 5.77 -13.24
CA ASP A 4 -8.95 6.00 -14.68
C ASP A 4 -8.17 7.28 -15.08
N ARG A 5 -7.82 8.15 -14.13
CA ARG A 5 -7.02 9.37 -14.41
C ARG A 5 -5.51 9.13 -14.51
N ILE A 6 -5.03 7.98 -14.06
CA ILE A 6 -3.60 7.63 -14.14
C ILE A 6 -3.39 6.96 -15.50
N ASN A 7 -2.42 7.41 -16.29
CA ASN A 7 -2.04 6.70 -17.52
C ASN A 7 -1.39 5.37 -17.14
N ARG A 8 -2.21 4.35 -16.92
CA ARG A 8 -1.83 3.03 -16.40
C ARG A 8 -0.79 2.34 -17.27
N ALA A 9 -0.90 2.52 -18.59
CA ALA A 9 0.05 1.97 -19.56
C ALA A 9 1.46 2.58 -19.42
N ALA A 10 1.58 3.79 -18.85
CA ALA A 10 2.87 4.39 -18.54
C ALA A 10 3.45 3.91 -17.20
N LEU A 11 2.63 3.33 -16.33
CA LEU A 11 3.08 2.76 -15.06
C LEU A 11 3.72 1.39 -15.28
N LYS A 12 4.78 1.14 -14.51
CA LYS A 12 5.48 -0.13 -14.49
C LYS A 12 5.52 -0.72 -13.09
N HIS A 13 5.20 -2.00 -13.02
CA HIS A 13 5.52 -2.87 -11.90
C HIS A 13 6.89 -3.51 -12.13
N ASN A 14 7.34 -4.41 -11.27
CA ASN A 14 8.70 -4.94 -11.32
C ASN A 14 9.04 -5.75 -12.58
N TYR A 15 8.04 -6.38 -13.19
CA TYR A 15 8.23 -7.21 -14.39
C TYR A 15 7.71 -6.60 -15.71
N GLY A 16 7.32 -5.32 -15.75
CA GLY A 16 6.72 -4.74 -16.97
C GLY A 16 5.57 -3.75 -16.73
N SER A 17 4.62 -3.73 -17.67
CA SER A 17 3.44 -2.85 -17.68
C SER A 17 2.49 -3.14 -16.52
N ALA A 18 1.92 -2.11 -15.88
CA ALA A 18 1.01 -2.25 -14.75
C ALA A 18 -0.49 -2.25 -15.12
N GLU A 19 -0.84 -2.67 -16.34
CA GLU A 19 -2.23 -2.70 -16.83
C GLU A 19 -3.11 -3.73 -16.08
N ASP A 20 -2.49 -4.73 -15.47
CA ASP A 20 -3.10 -5.83 -14.72
C ASP A 20 -3.40 -5.47 -13.25
N VAL A 21 -2.59 -4.60 -12.63
CA VAL A 21 -2.73 -4.12 -11.24
C VAL A 21 -4.17 -3.71 -10.87
N PRO A 22 -4.93 -2.97 -11.70
CA PRO A 22 -6.30 -2.58 -11.38
C PRO A 22 -7.27 -3.76 -11.30
N ALA A 23 -7.06 -4.81 -12.12
CA ALA A 23 -7.86 -6.01 -12.06
C ALA A 23 -7.54 -6.81 -10.80
N LEU A 24 -6.25 -6.91 -10.44
CA LEU A 24 -5.81 -7.52 -9.19
C LEU A 24 -6.39 -6.81 -7.96
N LEU A 25 -6.33 -5.48 -7.89
CA LEU A 25 -6.94 -4.70 -6.79
C LEU A 25 -8.45 -4.96 -6.64
N ARG A 26 -9.18 -5.15 -7.75
CA ARG A 26 -10.61 -5.50 -7.71
C ARG A 26 -10.84 -6.91 -7.18
N ARG A 27 -10.01 -7.88 -7.57
CA ARG A 27 -10.06 -9.27 -7.07
C ARG A 27 -9.71 -9.33 -5.59
N CYS A 28 -8.70 -8.58 -5.13
CA CYS A 28 -8.39 -8.44 -3.71
C CYS A 28 -9.58 -7.93 -2.88
N ALA A 29 -10.44 -7.10 -3.47
CA ALA A 29 -11.67 -6.58 -2.84
C ALA A 29 -12.87 -7.54 -2.91
N GLY A 30 -12.75 -8.64 -3.67
CA GLY A 30 -13.81 -9.61 -3.90
C GLY A 30 -14.21 -10.38 -2.64
N PRO A 31 -15.43 -10.93 -2.59
CA PRO A 31 -15.91 -11.70 -1.43
C PRO A 31 -15.36 -13.13 -1.38
N ASP A 32 -14.85 -13.65 -2.50
CA ASP A 32 -14.20 -14.97 -2.57
C ASP A 32 -12.80 -14.88 -1.96
N ARG A 33 -12.60 -15.59 -0.84
CA ARG A 33 -11.35 -15.54 -0.09
C ARG A 33 -10.18 -16.11 -0.89
N ASP A 34 -10.39 -17.21 -1.61
CA ASP A 34 -9.29 -17.89 -2.30
C ASP A 34 -8.82 -17.05 -3.50
N ASP A 35 -9.77 -16.43 -4.22
CA ASP A 35 -9.44 -15.47 -5.28
C ASP A 35 -8.77 -14.21 -4.74
N ALA A 36 -9.25 -13.67 -3.63
CA ALA A 36 -8.68 -12.49 -2.99
C ALA A 36 -7.25 -12.74 -2.47
N ASP A 37 -6.99 -13.91 -1.89
CA ASP A 37 -5.67 -14.29 -1.40
C ASP A 37 -4.71 -14.50 -2.58
N GLY A 38 -5.12 -15.25 -3.62
CA GLY A 38 -4.31 -15.43 -4.84
C GLY A 38 -4.02 -14.12 -5.59
N ALA A 39 -4.99 -13.19 -5.64
CA ALA A 39 -4.77 -11.87 -6.22
C ALA A 39 -3.83 -11.00 -5.36
N SER A 40 -3.86 -11.16 -4.04
CA SER A 40 -2.97 -10.45 -3.12
C SER A 40 -1.52 -10.93 -3.25
N ASP A 41 -1.31 -12.23 -3.37
CA ASP A 41 0.01 -12.82 -3.61
C ASP A 41 0.62 -12.35 -4.93
N GLU A 42 -0.19 -12.32 -6.00
CA GLU A 42 0.26 -11.79 -7.29
C GLU A 42 0.57 -10.28 -7.20
N LEU A 43 -0.30 -9.51 -6.55
CA LEU A 43 -0.07 -8.08 -6.34
C LEU A 43 1.22 -7.81 -5.56
N LEU A 44 1.50 -8.63 -4.54
CA LEU A 44 2.75 -8.56 -3.79
C LEU A 44 3.96 -8.87 -4.68
N ASN A 45 3.89 -9.93 -5.48
CA ASN A 45 4.96 -10.29 -6.42
C ASN A 45 5.26 -9.15 -7.42
N LEU A 46 4.22 -8.50 -7.95
CA LEU A 46 4.39 -7.42 -8.93
C LEU A 46 4.91 -6.12 -8.31
N LEU A 47 4.46 -5.79 -7.09
CA LEU A 47 4.69 -4.48 -6.47
C LEU A 47 5.82 -4.46 -5.43
N PHE A 48 6.36 -5.60 -5.03
CA PHE A 48 7.43 -5.70 -4.04
C PHE A 48 8.58 -6.59 -4.51
N HIS A 49 9.80 -6.15 -4.24
CA HIS A 49 11.02 -6.95 -4.37
C HIS A 49 12.00 -6.64 -3.25
N GLN A 50 12.50 -7.69 -2.61
CA GLN A 50 13.56 -7.60 -1.60
C GLN A 50 14.87 -7.06 -2.20
N GLY A 51 15.47 -6.03 -1.60
CA GLY A 51 16.68 -5.37 -2.10
C GLY A 51 16.45 -4.49 -3.33
N GLY A 52 15.20 -4.09 -3.58
CA GLY A 52 14.70 -3.66 -4.89
C GLY A 52 14.13 -2.24 -4.97
N ARG A 53 13.81 -1.85 -6.20
CA ARG A 53 13.20 -0.57 -6.59
C ARG A 53 11.74 -0.49 -6.14
N VAL A 54 11.33 0.63 -5.54
CA VAL A 54 9.90 0.98 -5.44
C VAL A 54 9.44 1.46 -6.80
N CYS A 55 8.60 0.68 -7.46
CA CYS A 55 8.16 0.96 -8.82
C CYS A 55 7.01 1.98 -8.86
N SER A 56 6.81 2.63 -10.01
CA SER A 56 5.72 3.60 -10.21
C SER A 56 4.33 3.02 -9.94
N ALA A 57 4.13 1.72 -10.20
CA ALA A 57 2.89 1.04 -9.89
C ALA A 57 2.66 0.91 -8.38
N ALA A 58 3.70 0.72 -7.57
CA ALA A 58 3.59 0.66 -6.11
C ALA A 58 3.12 2.01 -5.55
N SER A 59 3.74 3.13 -5.94
CA SER A 59 3.29 4.47 -5.54
C SER A 59 1.85 4.74 -5.95
N ALA A 60 1.48 4.41 -7.19
CA ALA A 60 0.12 4.65 -7.69
C ALA A 60 -0.94 3.75 -7.03
N ALA A 61 -0.58 2.52 -6.66
CA ALA A 61 -1.49 1.56 -6.03
C ALA A 61 -1.67 1.83 -4.52
N LEU A 62 -0.69 2.47 -3.86
CA LEU A 62 -0.66 2.63 -2.41
C LEU A 62 -1.98 3.15 -1.80
N PRO A 63 -2.63 4.23 -2.30
CA PRO A 63 -3.91 4.69 -1.74
C PRO A 63 -5.03 3.64 -1.84
N PHE A 64 -5.01 2.80 -2.87
CA PHE A 64 -5.99 1.73 -3.04
C PHE A 64 -5.72 0.57 -2.09
N VAL A 65 -4.45 0.18 -1.94
CA VAL A 65 -4.03 -0.87 -1.00
C VAL A 65 -4.40 -0.48 0.44
N LEU A 66 -4.13 0.77 0.86
CA LEU A 66 -4.53 1.25 2.19
C LEU A 66 -6.05 1.25 2.40
N ARG A 67 -6.83 1.67 1.40
CA ARG A 67 -8.30 1.57 1.47
C ARG A 67 -8.80 0.15 1.62
N LEU A 68 -8.20 -0.80 0.90
CA LEU A 68 -8.55 -2.22 1.02
C LEU A 68 -8.24 -2.73 2.43
N ALA A 69 -7.07 -2.40 2.98
CA ALA A 69 -6.71 -2.71 4.37
C ALA A 69 -7.71 -2.11 5.39
N ALA A 70 -8.15 -0.87 5.16
CA ALA A 70 -9.08 -0.15 6.02
C ALA A 70 -10.54 -0.63 5.93
N THR A 71 -10.93 -1.39 4.91
CA THR A 71 -12.33 -1.78 4.68
C THR A 71 -12.65 -3.11 5.38
N PRO A 72 -13.49 -3.16 6.44
CA PRO A 72 -13.65 -4.36 7.28
C PRO A 72 -14.14 -5.62 6.57
N ARG A 73 -14.88 -5.46 5.47
CA ARG A 73 -15.46 -6.57 4.70
C ARG A 73 -14.51 -7.20 3.68
N VAL A 74 -13.36 -6.58 3.43
CA VAL A 74 -12.38 -7.11 2.47
C VAL A 74 -11.69 -8.34 3.09
N PRO A 75 -11.61 -9.50 2.39
CA PRO A 75 -10.96 -10.69 2.94
C PRO A 75 -9.43 -10.54 3.09
N SER A 76 -8.81 -9.81 2.16
CA SER A 76 -7.35 -9.68 1.98
C SER A 76 -6.70 -8.57 2.82
N ARG A 77 -7.43 -7.94 3.76
CA ARG A 77 -6.97 -6.77 4.53
C ARG A 77 -5.59 -6.96 5.17
N ARG A 78 -5.36 -8.15 5.74
CA ARG A 78 -4.08 -8.50 6.37
C ARG A 78 -2.96 -8.52 5.33
N ALA A 79 -3.17 -9.15 4.18
CA ALA A 79 -2.19 -9.18 3.10
C ALA A 79 -1.88 -7.78 2.56
N MET A 80 -2.88 -6.89 2.51
CA MET A 80 -2.68 -5.48 2.13
C MET A 80 -1.81 -4.74 3.14
N LEU A 81 -2.02 -4.96 4.45
CA LEU A 81 -1.17 -4.39 5.51
C LEU A 81 0.27 -4.91 5.43
N GLU A 82 0.43 -6.21 5.17
CA GLU A 82 1.75 -6.83 5.03
C GLU A 82 2.51 -6.28 3.82
N LEU A 83 1.85 -6.16 2.65
CA LEU A 83 2.44 -5.54 1.46
C LEU A 83 2.94 -4.12 1.75
N VAL A 84 2.12 -3.31 2.41
CA VAL A 84 2.44 -1.93 2.75
C VAL A 84 3.60 -1.85 3.72
N ALA A 85 3.61 -2.68 4.76
CA ALA A 85 4.71 -2.73 5.72
C ALA A 85 6.03 -3.10 5.05
N MET A 86 6.01 -4.08 4.14
CA MET A 86 7.17 -4.51 3.38
C MET A 86 7.69 -3.40 2.47
N GLN A 87 6.81 -2.70 1.74
CA GLN A 87 7.21 -1.59 0.88
C GLN A 87 7.75 -0.39 1.68
N ALA A 88 7.13 -0.03 2.80
CA ALA A 88 7.61 1.04 3.67
C ALA A 88 8.98 0.71 4.28
N ALA A 89 9.15 -0.51 4.80
CA ALA A 89 10.42 -0.96 5.35
C ALA A 89 11.55 -0.99 4.30
N GLU A 90 11.25 -1.39 3.06
CA GLU A 90 12.21 -1.35 1.96
C GLU A 90 12.54 0.09 1.57
N ALA A 91 11.52 0.95 1.46
CA ALA A 91 11.70 2.35 1.10
C ALA A 91 12.54 3.14 2.13
N GLY A 92 12.42 2.83 3.42
CA GLY A 92 13.25 3.44 4.47
C GLY A 92 14.73 3.02 4.42
N ARG A 93 15.07 1.94 3.71
CA ARG A 93 16.45 1.43 3.58
C ARG A 93 17.05 1.70 2.20
N ALA A 94 16.22 1.89 1.19
CA ALA A 94 16.65 2.06 -0.19
C ALA A 94 17.26 3.44 -0.44
N ASP A 95 18.27 3.51 -1.30
CA ASP A 95 18.75 4.79 -1.84
C ASP A 95 17.63 5.47 -2.64
N ALA A 96 17.49 6.79 -2.50
CA ALA A 96 16.43 7.58 -3.14
C ALA A 96 16.33 7.35 -4.66
N ARG A 97 17.42 7.01 -5.35
CA ARG A 97 17.41 6.71 -6.79
C ARG A 97 16.61 5.45 -7.16
N PHE A 98 16.35 4.58 -6.19
CA PHE A 98 15.53 3.38 -6.34
C PHE A 98 14.08 3.59 -5.94
N LEU A 99 13.73 4.77 -5.41
CA LEU A 99 12.37 5.13 -5.11
C LEU A 99 11.71 5.78 -6.33
N ASP A 100 10.47 5.40 -6.58
CA ASP A 100 9.63 6.19 -7.47
C ASP A 100 9.42 7.58 -6.86
N PRO A 101 9.60 8.68 -7.62
CA PRO A 101 9.47 10.05 -7.09
C PRO A 101 8.10 10.35 -6.47
N GLY A 102 7.05 9.62 -6.84
CA GLY A 102 5.71 9.76 -6.30
C GLY A 102 5.50 9.07 -4.95
N TRP A 103 6.45 8.26 -4.47
CA TRP A 103 6.28 7.43 -3.28
C TRP A 103 5.92 8.24 -2.03
N SER A 104 6.71 9.26 -1.69
CA SER A 104 6.47 10.08 -0.49
C SER A 104 5.14 10.84 -0.57
N ALA A 105 4.80 11.38 -1.73
CA ALA A 105 3.53 12.09 -1.93
C ALA A 105 2.33 11.15 -1.80
N ALA A 106 2.43 9.93 -2.34
CA ALA A 106 1.39 8.91 -2.22
C ALA A 106 1.17 8.53 -0.75
N TRP A 107 2.25 8.38 0.03
CA TRP A 107 2.17 8.15 1.48
C TRP A 107 1.47 9.27 2.22
N THR A 108 1.92 10.52 2.03
CA THR A 108 1.29 11.68 2.69
C THR A 108 -0.19 11.77 2.39
N GLN A 109 -0.61 11.50 1.16
CA GLN A 109 -2.03 11.53 0.76
C GLN A 109 -2.84 10.39 1.37
N ALA A 110 -2.25 9.21 1.53
CA ALA A 110 -2.96 8.00 1.92
C ALA A 110 -3.03 7.79 3.45
N LEU A 111 -2.13 8.42 4.22
CA LEU A 111 -2.06 8.28 5.68
C LEU A 111 -3.35 8.63 6.44
N PRO A 112 -4.08 9.72 6.12
CA PRO A 112 -5.32 10.03 6.82
C PRO A 112 -6.40 8.95 6.68
N GLU A 113 -6.42 8.22 5.56
CA GLU A 113 -7.35 7.11 5.31
C GLU A 113 -6.95 5.83 6.07
N PHE A 114 -5.74 5.78 6.64
CA PHE A 114 -5.16 4.61 7.29
C PHE A 114 -5.43 4.51 8.81
N ALA A 115 -6.10 5.48 9.42
CA ALA A 115 -6.35 5.46 10.87
C ALA A 115 -7.28 4.31 11.32
N GLY A 116 -8.26 3.92 10.49
CA GLY A 116 -9.28 2.94 10.86
C GLY A 116 -8.74 1.58 11.34
N PRO A 117 -7.79 0.93 10.63
CA PRO A 117 -7.15 -0.30 11.06
C PRO A 117 -6.54 -0.31 12.48
N LEU A 118 -6.15 0.84 13.04
CA LEU A 118 -5.56 0.90 14.39
C LEU A 118 -6.58 0.61 15.49
N ASP A 119 -7.86 0.88 15.23
CA ASP A 119 -8.99 0.63 16.14
C ASP A 119 -9.80 -0.62 15.76
N ASP A 120 -9.27 -1.47 14.86
CA ASP A 120 -9.98 -2.65 14.37
C ASP A 120 -10.31 -3.65 15.50
N PRO A 121 -11.48 -4.30 15.53
CA PRO A 121 -11.79 -5.30 16.55
C PRO A 121 -10.82 -6.50 16.55
N GLU A 122 -10.26 -6.87 15.41
CA GLU A 122 -9.33 -7.99 15.26
C GLU A 122 -7.90 -7.59 15.71
N PRO A 123 -7.34 -8.20 16.77
CA PRO A 123 -6.01 -7.83 17.27
C PRO A 123 -4.89 -7.99 16.25
N LYS A 124 -5.01 -8.95 15.32
CA LYS A 124 -4.01 -9.17 14.26
C LYS A 124 -3.97 -8.00 13.28
N ILE A 125 -5.12 -7.39 12.97
CA ILE A 125 -5.21 -6.23 12.08
C ILE A 125 -4.62 -4.99 12.77
N ARG A 126 -4.96 -4.75 14.03
CA ARG A 126 -4.39 -3.62 14.80
C ARG A 126 -2.86 -3.69 14.85
N ARG A 127 -2.31 -4.87 15.13
CA ARG A 127 -0.85 -5.06 15.17
C ARG A 127 -0.21 -4.80 13.81
N ALA A 128 -0.74 -5.40 12.74
CA ALA A 128 -0.22 -5.17 11.40
C ALA A 128 -0.29 -3.68 10.99
N ALA A 129 -1.35 -2.96 11.38
CA ALA A 129 -1.46 -1.53 11.15
C ALA A 129 -0.43 -0.71 11.95
N ALA A 130 -0.18 -1.07 13.21
CA ALA A 130 0.85 -0.45 14.03
C ALA A 130 2.25 -0.69 13.46
N ASP A 131 2.51 -1.91 12.94
CA ASP A 131 3.79 -2.25 12.30
C ASP A 131 4.05 -1.39 11.06
N VAL A 132 3.02 -1.14 10.23
CA VAL A 132 3.09 -0.21 9.08
C VAL A 132 3.54 1.19 9.51
N LEU A 133 3.00 1.72 10.61
CA LEU A 133 3.40 3.04 11.10
C LEU A 133 4.79 3.03 11.73
N GLY A 134 5.19 1.92 12.37
CA GLY A 134 6.50 1.78 12.99
C GLY A 134 7.66 1.71 12.01
N VAL A 135 7.41 1.28 10.76
CA VAL A 135 8.44 1.21 9.70
C VAL A 135 8.55 2.49 8.87
N CYS A 136 7.58 3.41 8.97
CA CYS A 136 7.70 4.75 8.41
C CYS A 136 8.56 5.58 9.37
N ASP A 137 9.79 5.95 8.99
CA ASP A 137 10.63 6.81 9.83
C ASP A 137 9.86 8.09 10.22
N GLY A 138 9.64 8.26 11.53
CA GLY A 138 9.11 9.46 12.15
C GLY A 138 7.59 9.68 12.04
N PRO A 139 6.76 9.13 12.94
CA PRO A 139 5.37 9.60 13.12
C PRO A 139 5.29 11.12 13.38
N GLY A 140 6.37 11.73 13.89
CA GLY A 140 6.46 13.18 14.13
C GLY A 140 6.62 14.06 12.87
N GLU A 141 7.23 13.57 11.79
CA GLU A 141 7.33 14.34 10.53
C GLU A 141 6.05 14.23 9.69
N LEU A 142 5.35 13.09 9.78
CA LEU A 142 4.06 12.88 9.13
C LEU A 142 2.91 13.63 9.84
N LEU A 143 2.95 13.74 11.17
CA LEU A 143 1.99 14.54 11.94
C LEU A 143 2.25 16.07 11.81
N GLY A 144 3.50 16.49 11.58
CA GLY A 144 3.84 17.89 11.31
C GLY A 144 3.36 18.41 9.95
N ALA A 145 3.24 17.54 8.95
CA ALA A 145 2.73 17.89 7.62
C ALA A 145 1.19 17.98 7.54
N CYS A 146 0.47 17.38 8.49
CA CYS A 146 -1.01 17.36 8.53
C CYS A 146 -1.64 18.45 9.41
N GLY A 147 -0.87 19.38 9.98
CA GLY A 147 -1.42 20.57 10.65
C GLY A 147 -2.31 20.28 11.87
N LEU A 148 -2.16 19.11 12.50
CA LEU A 148 -2.79 18.82 13.79
C LEU A 148 -1.78 19.17 14.88
N SER A 149 -1.81 20.43 15.32
CA SER A 149 -1.24 20.80 16.61
C SER A 149 -1.96 20.05 17.72
N ALA A 150 -1.16 19.66 18.72
CA ALA A 150 -1.54 19.07 19.99
C ALA A 150 -2.73 19.75 20.69
#